data_AF-A0A147GNE6-F1
#
_entry.id   AF-A0A147GNE6-F1
#
_cell.length_a   1.000
_cell.length_b   1.000
_cell.length_c   1.000
_cell.angle_alpha   90.00
_cell.angle_beta   90.00
_cell.angle_gamma   90.00
#
_symmetry.space_group_name_H-M   'P 1'
#
loop_
_entity.id
_entity.type
_entity.pdbx_description
1 polymer ?
#
loop_
_entity_poly.entity_id
_entity_poly.type
_entity_poly.pdbx_seq_one_letter_code
_entity_poly.pdbx_strand_id
1 'polypeptide(L)'
;MFSPSEQPIYFDRAHRKVYYVHQGRKRFWLFDPSVVEARSADWSLVDAELHTKLGGSTTSISRSYHMVFLVRSSERDPTIVDHFVLPALDFPGAMWEYIRGYMEAGTPPLRAGEAPPFKGQGFDMIEALKQRIRDYRRDWKEFFWKQLFFHLTLPLFLVFLLVNRCVVWTAQTVHWPKEITEALGPPITEADLAADSEHRLRAASERTAAGA
;
A
#
# COMPACT_ATOMS: atom_id res chain seq x y z
N MET A 1 -12.29 15.25 4.40
CA MET A 1 -10.90 15.27 3.93
C MET A 1 -10.44 13.87 3.59
N PHE A 2 -9.94 13.71 2.37
CA PHE A 2 -9.53 12.44 1.79
C PHE A 2 -8.17 12.01 2.35
N SER A 3 -7.97 10.71 2.57
CA SER A 3 -6.66 10.18 2.92
C SER A 3 -5.69 10.42 1.75
N PRO A 4 -4.37 10.52 2.01
CA PRO A 4 -3.34 10.57 0.98
C PRO A 4 -3.55 9.42 -0.01
N SER A 5 -3.31 9.69 -1.29
CA SER A 5 -3.38 8.66 -2.34
C SER A 5 -2.41 7.51 -2.07
N GLU A 6 -1.30 7.81 -1.40
CA GLU A 6 -0.27 6.86 -1.02
C GLU A 6 0.14 7.08 0.45
N GLN A 7 0.16 5.99 1.21
CA GLN A 7 0.75 5.93 2.56
C GLN A 7 1.88 4.90 2.52
N PRO A 8 2.95 5.15 1.76
CA PRO A 8 4.06 4.23 1.71
C PRO A 8 4.70 4.16 3.10
N ILE A 9 5.09 2.94 3.47
CA ILE A 9 5.83 2.64 4.68
C ILE A 9 7.14 2.02 4.20
N TYR A 10 8.25 2.60 4.63
CA TYR A 10 9.57 2.10 4.30
C TYR A 10 10.28 1.62 5.57
N PHE A 11 10.79 0.40 5.50
CA PHE A 11 11.56 -0.22 6.56
C PHE A 11 13.04 -0.14 6.19
N ASP A 12 13.78 0.72 6.89
CA ASP A 12 15.21 0.89 6.72
C ASP A 12 15.97 0.12 7.77
N ARG A 13 16.49 -1.04 7.35
CA ARG A 13 17.32 -1.89 8.19
C ARG A 13 18.67 -1.26 8.51
N ALA A 14 19.31 -0.56 7.55
CA ALA A 14 20.67 -0.06 7.71
C ALA A 14 20.77 0.94 8.87
N HIS A 15 19.74 1.78 9.00
CA HIS A 15 19.65 2.76 10.08
C HIS A 15 18.71 2.31 11.23
N ARG A 16 18.09 1.12 11.13
CA ARG A 16 17.03 0.61 12.01
C ARG A 16 15.89 1.62 12.23
N LYS A 17 15.42 2.23 11.14
CA LYS A 17 14.35 3.23 11.16
C LYS A 17 13.18 2.80 10.30
N VAL A 18 12.00 3.29 10.64
CA VAL A 18 10.81 3.17 9.82
C VAL A 18 10.39 4.56 9.40
N TYR A 19 10.21 4.74 8.10
CA TYR A 19 9.67 5.96 7.53
C TYR A 19 8.22 5.72 7.13
N TYR A 20 7.32 6.56 7.61
CA TYR A 20 5.89 6.40 7.40
C TYR A 20 5.21 7.75 7.25
N VAL A 21 4.02 7.74 6.67
CA VAL A 21 3.21 8.95 6.48
C VAL A 21 2.31 9.17 7.68
N HIS A 22 2.52 10.27 8.38
CA HIS A 22 1.64 10.74 9.44
C HIS A 22 0.57 11.66 8.86
N GLN A 23 -0.68 11.42 9.26
CA GLN A 23 -1.77 12.35 9.03
C GLN A 23 -2.08 13.08 10.32
N GLY A 24 -1.78 14.38 10.34
CA GLY A 24 -2.11 15.25 11.45
C GLY A 24 -3.61 15.24 11.75
N ARG A 25 -3.95 15.51 13.01
CA ARG A 25 -5.32 15.52 13.51
C ARG A 25 -6.20 16.43 12.63
N LYS A 26 -7.34 15.91 12.15
CA LYS A 26 -8.33 16.70 11.41
C LYS A 26 -8.70 17.92 12.24
N ARG A 27 -8.33 19.10 11.77
CA ARG A 27 -8.75 20.35 12.40
C ARG A 27 -10.25 20.52 12.23
N PHE A 28 -10.86 21.22 13.19
CA PHE A 28 -12.30 21.36 13.37
C PHE A 28 -13.02 22.00 12.16
N TRP A 29 -12.29 22.64 11.24
CA TRP A 29 -12.84 23.39 10.12
C TRP A 29 -12.75 22.61 8.79
N LEU A 30 -13.85 22.60 8.02
CA LEU A 30 -14.07 21.75 6.84
C LEU A 30 -13.08 21.95 5.68
N PHE A 31 -12.37 23.08 5.62
CA PHE A 31 -11.43 23.38 4.53
C PHE A 31 -9.99 23.58 5.00
N ASP A 32 -9.69 23.31 6.27
CA ASP A 32 -8.30 23.42 6.75
C ASP A 32 -7.49 22.24 6.19
N PRO A 33 -6.33 22.48 5.55
CA PRO A 33 -5.53 21.40 5.00
C PRO A 33 -5.05 20.46 6.12
N SER A 34 -5.42 19.18 6.03
CA SER A 34 -4.78 18.10 6.78
C SER A 34 -3.31 18.13 6.42
N VAL A 35 -2.48 18.17 7.45
CA VAL A 35 -1.04 18.15 7.29
C VAL A 35 -0.64 16.68 7.15
N VAL A 36 -0.16 16.34 5.96
CA VAL A 36 0.37 15.02 5.65
C VAL A 36 1.88 15.16 5.62
N GLU A 37 2.55 14.53 6.57
CA GLU A 37 3.99 14.65 6.77
C GLU A 37 4.62 13.27 6.78
N ALA A 38 5.77 13.12 6.14
CA ALA A 38 6.60 11.94 6.35
C ALA A 38 7.35 12.08 7.69
N ARG A 39 7.28 11.03 8.50
CA ARG A 39 7.98 10.93 9.79
C ARG A 39 8.89 9.72 9.80
N SER A 40 9.88 9.77 10.67
CA SER A 40 10.77 8.65 10.96
C SER A 40 10.65 8.25 12.42
N ALA A 41 10.58 6.96 12.69
CA ALA A 41 10.69 6.40 14.04
C ALA A 41 11.82 5.37 14.10
N ASP A 42 12.51 5.30 15.22
CA ASP A 42 13.46 4.22 15.48
C ASP A 42 12.69 2.90 15.68
N TRP A 43 13.17 1.81 15.09
CA TRP A 43 12.51 0.51 15.16
C TRP A 43 12.28 0.02 16.60
N SER A 44 13.21 0.34 17.53
CA SER A 44 13.06 -0.03 18.95
C SER A 44 11.90 0.67 19.67
N LEU A 45 11.31 1.71 19.06
CA LEU A 45 10.17 2.45 19.58
C LEU A 45 8.85 2.01 18.95
N VAL A 46 8.88 1.07 18.01
CA VAL A 46 7.70 0.62 17.27
C VAL A 46 7.22 -0.70 17.85
N ASP A 47 5.98 -0.70 18.34
CA ASP A 47 5.27 -1.91 18.77
C ASP A 47 4.19 -2.27 17.73
N ALA A 48 3.97 -3.56 17.46
CA ALA A 48 2.94 -4.00 16.51
C ALA A 48 1.75 -4.65 17.22
N GLU A 49 0.55 -4.23 16.83
CA GLU A 49 -0.71 -4.78 17.30
C GLU A 49 -1.56 -5.30 16.13
N LEU A 50 -2.24 -6.42 16.36
CA LEU A 50 -3.21 -6.97 15.42
C LEU A 50 -4.62 -6.44 15.73
N HIS A 51 -5.13 -5.59 14.86
CA HIS A 51 -6.49 -5.08 14.94
C HIS A 51 -7.40 -5.85 13.99
N THR A 52 -8.59 -6.21 14.45
CA THR A 52 -9.58 -6.94 13.64
C THR A 52 -10.82 -6.09 13.46
N LYS A 53 -11.20 -5.84 12.20
CA LYS A 53 -12.44 -5.15 11.86
C LYS A 53 -13.45 -6.17 11.36
N LEU A 54 -14.59 -6.24 12.04
CA LEU A 54 -15.75 -7.03 11.64
C LEU A 54 -16.73 -6.12 10.90
N GLY A 55 -17.03 -6.44 9.66
CA GLY A 55 -18.03 -5.75 8.85
C GLY A 55 -19.12 -6.74 8.43
N GLY A 56 -20.38 -6.43 8.72
CA GLY A 56 -21.52 -7.27 8.35
C GLY A 56 -22.53 -6.52 7.51
N SER A 57 -23.10 -7.20 6.53
CA SER A 57 -24.38 -6.85 5.89
C SER A 57 -25.43 -7.90 6.27
N THR A 58 -26.68 -7.70 5.87
CA THR A 58 -27.77 -8.69 6.07
C THR A 58 -27.49 -10.06 5.43
N THR A 59 -26.53 -10.15 4.50
CA THR A 59 -26.24 -11.37 3.73
C THR A 59 -24.80 -11.88 3.88
N SER A 60 -23.91 -11.13 4.52
CA SER A 60 -22.50 -11.53 4.65
C SER A 60 -21.83 -10.93 5.87
N ILE A 61 -20.93 -11.70 6.49
CA ILE A 61 -20.02 -11.23 7.52
C ILE A 61 -18.62 -11.31 6.94
N SER A 62 -17.93 -10.19 6.93
CA SER A 62 -16.54 -10.03 6.53
C SER A 62 -15.69 -9.71 7.77
N ARG A 63 -14.49 -10.27 7.81
CA ARG A 63 -13.50 -9.97 8.82
C ARG A 63 -12.23 -9.54 8.10
N SER A 64 -11.75 -8.35 8.42
CA SER A 64 -10.50 -7.81 7.88
C SER A 64 -9.51 -7.64 9.02
N TYR A 65 -8.29 -8.11 8.81
CA TYR A 65 -7.19 -7.98 9.76
C TYR A 65 -6.28 -6.83 9.34
N HIS A 66 -5.94 -5.97 10.28
CA HIS A 66 -5.09 -4.80 10.08
C HIS A 66 -3.93 -4.87 11.07
N MET A 67 -2.71 -4.67 10.60
CA MET A 67 -1.56 -4.57 11.49
C MET A 67 -1.29 -3.09 11.78
N VAL A 68 -1.41 -2.72 13.05
CA VAL A 68 -1.24 -1.36 13.53
C VAL A 68 0.09 -1.28 14.24
N PHE A 69 0.96 -0.40 13.77
CA PHE A 69 2.24 -0.13 14.39
C PHE A 69 2.11 1.13 15.23
N LEU A 70 2.30 0.99 16.54
CA LEU A 70 2.27 2.05 17.51
C LEU A 70 3.68 2.58 17.72
N VAL A 71 3.84 3.90 17.70
CA VAL A 71 5.13 4.56 17.89
C VAL A 71 5.15 5.17 19.28
N ARG A 72 6.09 4.72 20.12
CA ARG A 72 6.33 5.27 21.46
C ARG A 72 7.12 6.56 21.41
N SER A 73 6.93 7.39 22.43
CA SER A 73 7.70 8.62 22.67
C SER A 73 9.19 8.32 22.89
N SER A 74 9.49 7.34 23.75
CA SER A 74 10.86 6.92 24.07
C SER A 74 10.89 5.49 24.62
N GLU A 75 12.09 4.93 24.80
CA GLU A 75 12.25 3.58 25.35
C GLU A 75 11.79 3.46 26.82
N ARG A 76 11.76 4.57 27.55
CA ARG A 76 11.41 4.61 28.97
C ARG A 76 9.98 5.10 29.22
N ASP A 77 9.36 5.71 28.22
CA ASP A 77 8.01 6.26 28.29
C ASP A 77 7.10 5.49 27.31
N PRO A 78 6.17 4.66 27.81
CA PRO A 78 5.26 3.88 26.97
C PRO A 78 4.18 4.72 26.28
N THR A 79 4.19 6.05 26.45
CA THR A 79 3.22 6.94 25.80
C THR A 79 3.32 6.83 24.28
N ILE A 80 2.21 6.48 23.63
CA ILE A 80 2.09 6.39 22.17
C ILE A 80 1.94 7.80 21.60
N VAL A 81 2.89 8.20 20.75
CA VAL A 81 2.91 9.52 20.09
C VAL A 81 2.34 9.48 18.68
N ASP A 82 2.37 8.31 18.05
CA ASP A 82 1.92 8.14 16.68
C ASP A 82 1.55 6.69 16.36
N HIS A 83 0.95 6.47 15.19
CA HIS A 83 0.73 5.14 14.66
C HIS A 83 0.68 5.14 13.13
N PHE A 84 1.01 4.00 12.53
CA PHE A 84 0.80 3.74 11.12
C PHE A 84 0.22 2.34 10.94
N VAL A 85 -0.48 2.11 9.83
CA VAL A 85 -1.30 0.91 9.65
C VAL A 85 -1.00 0.27 8.30
N LEU A 86 -0.73 -1.03 8.29
CA LEU A 86 -0.75 -1.78 7.05
C LEU A 86 -2.20 -2.00 6.59
N PRO A 87 -2.48 -1.92 5.27
CA PRO A 87 -3.78 -2.27 4.71
C PRO A 87 -4.26 -3.65 5.14
N ALA A 88 -5.52 -4.00 4.86
CA ALA A 88 -6.05 -5.31 5.23
C ALA A 88 -5.14 -6.44 4.71
N LEU A 89 -4.75 -7.35 5.61
CA LEU A 89 -3.87 -8.49 5.34
C LEU A 89 -4.59 -9.80 5.58
N ASP A 90 -4.34 -10.79 4.73
CA ASP A 90 -4.86 -12.15 4.94
C ASP A 90 -3.99 -12.94 5.94
N PHE A 91 -2.70 -12.58 6.05
CA PHE A 91 -1.70 -13.30 6.86
C PHE A 91 -0.91 -12.34 7.78
N PRO A 92 -1.57 -11.72 8.77
CA PRO A 92 -0.94 -10.69 9.61
C PRO A 92 0.26 -11.20 10.42
N GLY A 93 0.20 -12.43 10.95
CA GLY A 93 1.29 -13.01 11.74
C GLY A 93 2.55 -13.28 10.90
N ALA A 94 2.39 -13.86 9.71
CA ALA A 94 3.52 -14.08 8.80
C ALA A 94 4.14 -12.76 8.33
N MET A 95 3.29 -11.74 8.06
CA MET A 95 3.76 -10.41 7.71
C MET A 95 4.55 -9.76 8.86
N TRP A 96 4.09 -9.89 10.10
CA TRP A 96 4.83 -9.42 11.27
C TRP A 96 6.20 -10.07 11.36
N GLU A 97 6.27 -11.40 11.32
CA GLU A 97 7.55 -12.12 11.40
C GLU A 97 8.49 -11.77 10.25
N TYR A 98 7.96 -11.52 9.05
CA TYR A 98 8.74 -11.04 7.92
C TYR A 98 9.36 -9.67 8.21
N ILE A 99 8.56 -8.69 8.65
CA ILE A 99 9.03 -7.33 8.93
C ILE A 99 10.00 -7.34 10.12
N ARG A 100 9.63 -8.01 11.20
CA ARG A 100 10.46 -8.15 12.40
C ARG A 100 11.78 -8.84 12.07
N GLY A 101 11.72 -9.95 11.33
CA GLY A 101 12.89 -10.68 10.85
C GLY A 101 13.79 -9.81 9.99
N TYR A 102 13.23 -9.04 9.05
CA TYR A 102 13.98 -8.11 8.21
C TYR A 102 14.66 -6.98 9.01
N MET A 103 14.00 -6.45 10.05
CA MET A 103 14.51 -5.34 10.86
C MET A 103 15.51 -5.76 11.95
N GLU A 104 15.29 -6.91 12.59
CA GLU A 104 16.04 -7.32 13.79
C GLU A 104 17.21 -8.25 13.49
N ALA A 105 17.09 -9.09 12.47
CA ALA A 105 18.03 -10.17 12.24
C ALA A 105 18.45 -10.22 10.76
N GLY A 106 19.68 -10.65 10.50
CA GLY A 106 20.09 -11.06 9.15
C GLY A 106 19.42 -12.37 8.72
N THR A 107 18.15 -12.58 9.07
CA THR A 107 17.43 -13.85 8.95
C THR A 107 17.07 -14.15 7.50
N PRO A 108 17.15 -15.43 7.07
CA PRO A 108 16.66 -15.85 5.77
C PRO A 108 15.14 -15.63 5.67
N PRO A 109 14.65 -15.08 4.54
CA PRO A 109 13.23 -14.82 4.33
C PRO A 109 12.40 -16.10 4.13
N LEU A 110 11.08 -15.93 3.99
CA LEU A 110 10.07 -16.99 3.79
C LEU A 110 10.49 -18.05 2.75
N ARG A 111 10.04 -19.29 2.96
CA ARG A 111 10.48 -20.47 2.20
C ARG A 111 10.02 -20.39 0.74
N ALA A 112 10.78 -21.00 -0.17
CA ALA A 112 10.42 -21.14 -1.58
C ALA A 112 9.04 -21.81 -1.72
N GLY A 113 8.06 -21.07 -2.25
CA GLY A 113 6.65 -21.48 -2.40
C GLY A 113 5.65 -20.61 -1.63
N GLU A 114 6.12 -19.74 -0.75
CA GLU A 114 5.28 -18.83 0.04
C GLU A 114 5.16 -17.48 -0.70
N ALA A 115 4.23 -17.39 -1.65
CA ALA A 115 3.97 -16.15 -2.34
C ALA A 115 3.16 -15.20 -1.43
N PRO A 116 3.63 -13.97 -1.14
CA PRO A 116 2.72 -12.95 -0.68
C PRO A 116 1.66 -12.74 -1.78
N PRO A 117 0.37 -12.65 -1.43
CA PRO A 117 -0.72 -12.67 -2.42
C PRO A 117 -0.48 -11.58 -3.45
N PHE A 118 -0.31 -12.02 -4.70
CA PHE A 118 -0.16 -11.14 -5.85
C PHE A 118 -1.40 -10.26 -5.91
N LYS A 119 -1.23 -8.94 -5.77
CA LYS A 119 -2.29 -7.99 -6.07
C LYS A 119 -2.60 -8.18 -7.55
N GLY A 120 -3.76 -8.79 -7.83
CA GLY A 120 -4.17 -9.18 -9.17
C GLY A 120 -3.89 -8.08 -10.19
N GLN A 121 -3.50 -8.49 -11.40
CA GLN A 121 -3.21 -7.62 -12.54
C GLN A 121 -4.19 -6.43 -12.53
N GLY A 122 -3.66 -5.23 -12.36
CA GLY A 122 -4.46 -4.02 -12.46
C GLY A 122 -5.22 -4.03 -13.79
N PHE A 123 -6.48 -3.64 -13.76
CA PHE A 123 -7.30 -3.53 -14.96
C PHE A 123 -6.62 -2.55 -15.93
N ASP A 124 -6.12 -3.05 -17.07
CA ASP A 124 -5.54 -2.19 -18.11
C ASP A 124 -6.65 -1.40 -18.79
N MET A 125 -6.82 -0.17 -18.29
CA MET A 125 -7.88 0.73 -18.73
C MET A 125 -7.71 1.18 -20.18
N ILE A 126 -6.49 1.18 -20.72
CA ILE A 126 -6.23 1.56 -22.11
C ILE A 126 -6.64 0.43 -23.04
N GLU A 127 -6.25 -0.80 -22.72
CA GLU A 127 -6.63 -1.96 -23.54
C GLU A 127 -8.14 -2.22 -23.48
N ALA A 128 -8.74 -2.10 -22.29
CA ALA A 128 -10.19 -2.17 -22.13
C ALA A 128 -10.93 -1.10 -22.94
N LEU A 129 -10.39 0.13 -23.01
CA LEU A 129 -10.99 1.21 -23.81
C LEU A 129 -10.87 0.94 -25.31
N LYS A 130 -9.71 0.46 -25.78
CA LYS A 130 -9.52 0.08 -27.20
C LYS A 130 -10.48 -1.03 -27.61
N GLN A 131 -10.64 -2.05 -26.76
CA GLN A 131 -11.57 -3.15 -27.00
C GLN A 131 -13.02 -2.64 -27.04
N ARG A 132 -13.40 -1.75 -26.12
CA ARG A 132 -14.73 -1.13 -26.09
C ARG A 132 -15.04 -0.32 -27.36
N ILE A 133 -14.07 0.45 -27.88
CA ILE A 133 -14.24 1.22 -29.12
C ILE A 133 -14.45 0.29 -30.31
N ARG A 134 -13.66 -0.78 -30.41
CA ARG A 134 -13.71 -1.76 -31.50
C ARG A 134 -15.06 -2.46 -31.58
N ASP A 135 -15.58 -2.82 -30.41
CA ASP A 135 -16.80 -3.62 -30.29
C ASP A 135 -18.08 -2.77 -30.20
N TYR A 136 -17.96 -1.44 -30.07
CA TYR A 136 -19.07 -0.53 -29.81
C TYR A 136 -20.26 -0.71 -30.76
N ARG A 137 -19.99 -0.80 -32.07
CA ARG A 137 -21.03 -0.97 -33.09
C ARG A 137 -21.68 -2.36 -33.06
N ARG A 138 -20.93 -3.40 -32.70
CA ARG A 138 -21.44 -4.77 -32.54
C ARG A 138 -22.35 -4.83 -31.32
N ASP A 139 -21.88 -4.29 -30.20
CA ASP A 139 -22.61 -4.33 -28.93
C ASP A 139 -23.95 -3.57 -28.98
N TRP A 140 -24.05 -2.49 -29.77
CA TRP A 140 -25.32 -1.79 -29.99
C TRP A 140 -26.35 -2.61 -30.77
N LYS A 141 -25.89 -3.50 -31.65
CA LYS A 141 -26.76 -4.39 -32.43
C LYS A 141 -27.19 -5.61 -31.61
N GLU A 142 -26.26 -6.21 -30.86
CA GLU A 142 -26.50 -7.43 -30.09
C GLU A 142 -27.16 -7.16 -28.73
N PHE A 143 -26.84 -6.03 -28.09
CA PHE A 143 -27.26 -5.71 -26.72
C PHE A 143 -27.87 -4.32 -26.62
N PHE A 144 -28.79 -3.98 -27.55
CA PHE A 144 -29.41 -2.66 -27.64
C PHE A 144 -29.94 -2.12 -26.29
N TRP A 145 -30.77 -2.89 -25.58
CA TRP A 145 -31.35 -2.47 -24.31
C TRP A 145 -30.32 -2.25 -23.20
N LYS A 146 -29.27 -3.07 -23.18
CA LYS A 146 -28.16 -2.94 -22.23
C LYS A 146 -27.36 -1.67 -22.52
N GLN A 147 -27.11 -1.38 -23.80
CA GLN A 147 -26.44 -0.14 -24.19
C GLN A 147 -27.27 1.08 -23.88
N LEU A 148 -28.58 1.06 -24.16
CA LEU A 148 -29.48 2.15 -23.82
C LEU A 148 -29.47 2.43 -22.30
N PHE A 149 -29.54 1.39 -21.47
CA PHE A 149 -29.46 1.52 -20.01
C PHE A 149 -28.12 2.10 -19.54
N PHE A 150 -26.99 1.65 -20.09
CA PHE A 150 -25.68 2.20 -19.73
C PHE A 150 -25.53 3.67 -20.13
N HIS A 151 -26.06 4.08 -21.28
CA HIS A 151 -25.99 5.48 -21.71
C HIS A 151 -26.98 6.36 -20.93
N LEU A 152 -28.12 5.82 -20.50
CA LEU A 152 -29.08 6.53 -19.64
C LEU A 152 -28.52 6.74 -18.23
N THR A 153 -27.79 5.76 -17.71
CA THR A 153 -27.15 5.84 -16.38
C THR A 153 -25.79 6.54 -16.42
N LEU A 154 -25.18 6.70 -17.59
CA LEU A 154 -23.89 7.37 -17.77
C LEU A 154 -23.83 8.75 -17.11
N PRO A 155 -24.81 9.67 -17.24
CA PRO A 155 -24.74 11.00 -16.63
C PRO A 155 -24.68 10.95 -15.10
N LEU A 156 -25.37 9.99 -14.48
CA LEU A 156 -25.30 9.75 -13.02
C LEU A 156 -23.89 9.32 -12.59
N PHE A 157 -23.29 8.41 -13.36
CA PHE A 157 -21.91 7.97 -13.11
C PHE A 157 -20.87 9.02 -13.50
N LEU A 158 -21.16 9.92 -14.44
CA LEU A 158 -20.23 10.95 -14.90
C LEU A 158 -19.96 11.98 -13.78
N VAL A 159 -21.01 12.33 -13.02
CA VAL A 159 -20.85 13.14 -11.80
C VAL A 159 -20.00 12.40 -10.77
N PHE A 160 -20.26 11.10 -10.54
CA PHE A 160 -19.46 10.28 -9.62
C PHE A 160 -17.98 10.20 -10.06
N LEU A 161 -17.72 9.95 -11.34
CA LEU A 161 -16.38 9.88 -11.92
C LEU A 161 -15.65 11.22 -11.82
N LEU A 162 -16.37 12.33 -12.05
CA LEU A 162 -15.81 13.67 -11.97
C LEU A 162 -15.47 14.04 -10.52
N VAL A 163 -16.36 13.76 -9.57
CA VAL A 163 -16.08 13.94 -8.14
C VAL A 163 -14.91 13.07 -7.70
N ASN A 164 -14.90 11.78 -8.06
CA ASN A 164 -13.80 10.88 -7.74
C ASN A 164 -12.47 11.34 -8.39
N ARG A 165 -12.52 11.89 -9.61
CA ARG A 165 -11.34 12.49 -10.25
C ARG A 165 -10.87 13.74 -9.51
N CYS A 166 -11.79 14.60 -9.05
CA CYS A 166 -11.45 15.72 -8.20
C CYS A 166 -10.80 15.25 -6.89
N VAL A 167 -11.25 14.14 -6.29
CA VAL A 167 -10.57 13.53 -5.13
C VAL A 167 -9.12 13.21 -5.45
N VAL A 168 -8.85 12.54 -6.57
CA VAL A 168 -7.48 12.20 -6.99
C VAL A 168 -6.64 13.46 -7.26
N TRP A 169 -7.20 14.48 -7.90
CA TRP A 169 -6.48 15.75 -8.15
C TRP A 169 -6.24 16.58 -6.89
N THR A 170 -7.12 16.44 -5.89
CA THR A 170 -6.95 17.06 -4.57
C THR A 170 -6.20 16.14 -3.60
N ALA A 171 -5.73 14.97 -4.05
CA ALA A 171 -4.95 14.08 -3.22
C ALA A 171 -3.65 14.79 -2.84
N GLN A 172 -3.43 14.92 -1.54
CA GLN A 172 -2.25 15.59 -1.03
C GLN A 172 -1.03 14.73 -1.32
N THR A 173 -0.07 15.30 -2.06
CA THR A 173 1.22 14.68 -2.30
C THR A 173 2.05 14.78 -1.02
N VAL A 174 2.60 13.65 -0.58
CA VAL A 174 3.47 13.61 0.60
C VAL A 174 4.81 14.25 0.23
N HIS A 175 5.16 15.35 0.89
CA HIS A 175 6.50 15.91 0.80
C HIS A 175 7.43 15.16 1.77
N TRP A 176 8.43 14.48 1.22
CA TRP A 176 9.46 13.79 2.00
C TRP A 176 10.56 14.78 2.39
N PRO A 177 10.91 14.90 3.68
CA PRO A 177 12.08 15.63 4.14
C PRO A 177 13.36 15.15 3.44
N LYS A 178 14.30 16.08 3.21
CA LYS A 178 15.54 15.77 2.48
C LYS A 178 16.34 14.67 3.15
N GLU A 179 16.37 14.69 4.48
CA GLU A 179 17.06 13.71 5.32
C GLU A 179 16.54 12.29 5.06
N ILE A 180 15.23 12.15 4.79
CA ILE A 180 14.62 10.87 4.46
C ILE A 180 14.95 10.50 3.01
N THR A 181 14.81 11.43 2.06
CA THR A 181 15.12 11.13 0.65
C THR A 181 16.60 10.77 0.43
N GLU A 182 17.51 11.38 1.20
CA GLU A 182 18.95 11.09 1.15
C GLU A 182 19.27 9.75 1.82
N ALA A 183 18.60 9.41 2.92
CA ALA A 183 18.77 8.11 3.59
C ALA A 183 18.22 6.94 2.78
N LEU A 184 17.10 7.13 2.07
CA LEU A 184 16.48 6.11 1.22
C LEU A 184 17.33 5.79 -0.03
N GLY A 185 18.16 6.74 -0.48
CA GLY A 185 18.95 6.60 -1.69
C GLY A 185 18.08 6.55 -2.97
N PRO A 186 18.70 6.31 -4.14
CA PRO A 186 17.96 6.14 -5.38
C PRO A 186 17.09 4.87 -5.34
N PRO A 187 15.91 4.88 -5.99
CA PRO A 187 15.02 3.72 -6.02
C PRO A 187 15.72 2.54 -6.68
N ILE A 188 15.64 1.37 -6.04
CA ILE A 188 16.18 0.13 -6.61
C ILE A 188 15.39 -0.22 -7.88
N THR A 189 16.07 -0.26 -9.02
CA THR A 189 15.46 -0.59 -10.31
C THR A 189 15.58 -2.08 -10.63
N GLU A 190 14.78 -2.58 -11.58
CA GLU A 190 14.93 -3.97 -12.07
C GLU A 190 16.32 -4.23 -12.68
N ALA A 191 16.98 -3.19 -13.20
CA ALA A 191 18.35 -3.30 -13.69
C ALA A 191 19.34 -3.51 -12.53
N ASP A 192 19.16 -2.81 -11.41
CA ASP A 192 19.98 -2.98 -10.20
C ASP A 192 19.78 -4.36 -9.59
N LEU A 193 18.53 -4.85 -9.57
CA LEU A 193 18.20 -6.21 -9.12
C LEU A 193 18.77 -7.30 -10.03
N ALA A 194 18.91 -7.02 -11.33
CA ALA A 194 19.54 -7.94 -12.29
C ALA A 194 21.07 -7.88 -12.22
N ALA A 195 21.65 -6.75 -11.84
CA ALA A 195 23.09 -6.55 -11.68
C ALA A 195 23.62 -7.02 -10.32
N ASP A 196 22.75 -7.28 -9.35
CA ASP A 196 23.09 -7.80 -8.02
C ASP A 196 23.49 -9.30 -8.08
N SER A 197 24.70 -9.56 -8.57
CA SER A 197 25.29 -10.90 -8.63
C SER A 197 25.63 -11.49 -7.26
N GLU A 198 25.74 -10.64 -6.23
CA GLU A 198 26.06 -11.04 -4.86
C GLU A 198 24.80 -11.28 -4.00
N HIS A 199 23.60 -11.16 -4.56
CA HIS A 199 22.33 -11.39 -3.85
C HIS A 199 22.18 -10.54 -2.58
N ARG A 200 22.68 -9.30 -2.63
CA ARG A 200 22.60 -8.33 -1.52
C ARG A 200 21.26 -7.59 -1.51
N LEU A 201 20.63 -7.44 -2.67
CA LEU A 201 19.34 -6.82 -2.92
C LEU A 201 18.22 -7.86 -3.10
N ARG A 202 18.51 -9.07 -3.60
CA ARG A 202 17.59 -10.24 -3.61
C ARG A 202 18.22 -11.44 -2.93
N ALA A 203 17.48 -12.19 -2.11
CA ALA A 203 17.96 -13.44 -1.54
C ALA A 203 18.42 -14.44 -2.63
N ALA A 204 19.55 -15.11 -2.38
CA ALA A 204 20.15 -16.05 -3.31
C ALA A 204 19.23 -17.24 -3.61
N SER A 205 19.05 -17.56 -4.89
CA SER A 205 18.39 -18.80 -5.31
C SER A 205 19.37 -19.95 -5.09
N GLU A 206 19.09 -20.84 -4.12
CA GLU A 206 19.79 -22.11 -3.98
C GLU A 206 19.39 -23.06 -5.13
N ARG A 207 19.93 -22.84 -6.32
CA ARG A 207 20.00 -23.87 -7.37
C ARG A 207 21.40 -24.46 -7.55
N THR A 208 22.35 -24.12 -6.67
CA THR A 208 23.75 -24.52 -6.83
C THR A 208 24.27 -25.47 -5.74
N ALA A 209 23.43 -25.92 -4.79
CA ALA A 209 23.84 -26.83 -3.72
C ALA A 209 23.45 -28.31 -3.92
N ALA A 210 22.77 -28.65 -5.02
CA ALA A 210 22.38 -30.04 -5.34
C ALA A 210 23.18 -30.62 -6.51
N GLY A 211 24.50 -30.41 -6.50
CA GLY A 211 25.43 -30.90 -7.50
C GLY A 211 26.84 -31.11 -6.94
N ALA A 212 26.94 -31.85 -5.85
CA ALA A 212 28.17 -32.49 -5.38
C ALA A 212 27.87 -33.97 -5.16
#